data_AF-A0A843IEH1-F1
#
_entry.id   AF-A0A843IEH1-F1
#
_cell.length_a   1.000
_cell.length_b   1.000
_cell.length_c   1.000
_cell.angle_alpha   90.00
_cell.angle_beta   90.00
_cell.angle_gamma   90.00
#
_symmetry.space_group_name_H-M   'P 1'
#
loop_
_entity.id
_entity.type
_entity.pdbx_description
1 polymer ?
#
loop_
_entity_poly.entity_id
_entity_poly.type
_entity_poly.pdbx_seq_one_letter_code
_entity_poly.pdbx_strand_id
1 'polypeptide(L)'
;PLTYLLYFGTNPTPSLLVDGLTDPSYNPGELLQNTTYYWKVKAVDSYGAATESPLWMFTTKQEKAIIELTEMTGGFGVSVLISNTGTADAEQVQWTLEVNGGLFGLLKKTFTGTIDHLASGASESVSTGIMFGLGKIQITATSGDATLTKEGIQFFVFTSLS
;
A
#
# COMPACT_ATOMS: atom_id res chain seq x y z
N PRO A 1 7.63 0.58 -47.53
CA PRO A 1 7.12 0.84 -46.15
C PRO A 1 7.92 0.01 -45.17
N LEU A 2 8.10 0.49 -43.94
CA LEU A 2 8.82 -0.24 -42.90
C LEU A 2 7.78 -0.91 -41.98
N THR A 3 7.99 -2.18 -41.67
CA THR A 3 7.18 -2.93 -40.70
C THR A 3 8.08 -3.51 -39.62
N TYR A 4 7.56 -3.67 -38.41
CA TYR A 4 8.32 -4.16 -37.28
C TYR A 4 7.70 -5.45 -36.71
N LEU A 5 8.56 -6.40 -36.37
CA LEU A 5 8.23 -7.55 -35.54
C LEU A 5 8.71 -7.26 -34.12
N LEU A 6 7.81 -7.37 -33.15
CA LEU A 6 8.12 -7.21 -31.73
C LEU A 6 8.19 -8.58 -31.07
N TYR A 7 9.34 -8.90 -30.48
CA TYR A 7 9.51 -10.06 -29.61
C TYR A 7 9.49 -9.56 -28.18
N PHE A 8 8.64 -10.14 -27.33
CA PHE A 8 8.46 -9.71 -25.95
C PHE A 8 8.02 -10.89 -25.07
N GLY A 9 8.58 -11.00 -23.87
CA GLY A 9 8.16 -12.02 -22.90
C GLY A 9 9.08 -12.11 -21.69
N THR A 10 8.85 -13.09 -20.81
CA THR A 10 9.64 -13.30 -19.59
C THR A 10 10.82 -14.27 -19.78
N ASN A 11 10.95 -14.85 -20.97
CA ASN A 11 12.08 -15.71 -21.34
C ASN A 11 13.20 -14.87 -21.98
N PRO A 12 14.49 -15.08 -21.62
CA PRO A 12 15.63 -14.46 -22.29
C PRO A 12 15.68 -14.66 -23.82
N THR A 13 14.98 -15.68 -24.34
CA THR A 13 14.67 -15.84 -25.77
C THR A 13 13.18 -15.52 -25.98
N PRO A 14 12.80 -14.24 -26.10
CA PRO A 14 11.40 -13.85 -26.20
C PRO A 14 10.79 -14.35 -27.51
N SER A 15 9.54 -14.83 -27.44
CA SER A 15 8.78 -15.23 -28.61
C SER A 15 8.23 -14.01 -29.36
N LEU A 16 7.88 -14.20 -30.62
CA LEU A 16 7.20 -13.18 -31.41
C LEU A 16 5.85 -12.84 -30.75
N LEU A 17 5.68 -11.58 -30.36
CA LEU A 17 4.44 -11.07 -29.80
C LEU A 17 3.57 -10.43 -30.89
N VAL A 18 4.16 -9.61 -31.76
CA VAL A 18 3.44 -8.90 -32.82
C VAL A 18 4.25 -8.92 -34.11
N ASP A 19 3.54 -9.07 -35.22
CA ASP A 19 4.07 -8.94 -36.58
C ASP A 19 3.38 -7.78 -37.30
N GLY A 20 4.11 -7.07 -38.15
CA GLY A 20 3.56 -6.04 -39.02
C GLY A 20 3.25 -4.70 -38.35
N LEU A 21 3.88 -4.36 -37.22
CA LEU A 21 3.72 -3.02 -36.62
C LEU A 21 4.21 -1.94 -37.60
N THR A 22 3.42 -0.90 -37.80
CA THR A 22 3.80 0.25 -38.63
C THR A 22 4.17 1.47 -37.79
N ASP A 23 3.60 1.57 -36.59
CA ASP A 23 3.92 2.62 -35.63
C ASP A 23 5.14 2.21 -34.78
N PRO A 24 6.07 3.14 -34.50
CA PRO A 24 7.26 2.86 -33.69
C PRO A 24 6.94 2.85 -32.18
N SER A 25 5.75 2.40 -31.80
CA SER A 25 5.29 2.31 -30.41
C SER A 25 4.37 1.10 -30.25
N TYR A 26 4.40 0.49 -29.07
CA TYR A 26 3.53 -0.61 -28.73
C TYR A 26 3.27 -0.61 -27.22
N ASN A 27 2.01 -0.78 -26.83
CA ASN A 27 1.62 -0.95 -25.43
C ASN A 27 1.44 -2.45 -25.16
N PRO A 28 2.29 -3.11 -24.35
CA PRO A 28 2.14 -4.53 -24.04
C PRO A 28 0.98 -4.83 -23.08
N GLY A 29 0.27 -3.81 -22.59
CA GLY A 29 -0.80 -3.95 -21.61
C GLY A 29 -0.26 -4.00 -20.19
N GLU A 30 -1.06 -4.59 -19.29
CA GLU A 30 -0.65 -4.81 -17.90
C GLU A 30 0.44 -5.89 -17.83
N LEU A 31 1.48 -5.60 -17.05
CA LEU A 31 2.60 -6.48 -16.83
C LEU A 31 2.57 -6.99 -15.39
N LEU A 32 3.02 -8.24 -15.20
CA LEU A 32 3.18 -8.80 -13.87
C LEU A 32 4.23 -7.97 -13.12
N GLN A 33 3.99 -7.77 -11.83
CA GLN A 33 4.90 -7.05 -10.94
C GLN A 33 6.14 -7.87 -10.62
N ASN A 34 7.21 -7.20 -10.21
CA ASN A 34 8.50 -7.83 -9.87
C ASN A 34 8.95 -8.88 -10.92
N THR A 35 8.65 -8.62 -12.19
CA THR A 35 8.85 -9.57 -13.28
C THR A 35 9.80 -8.97 -14.30
N THR A 36 10.81 -9.75 -14.65
CA THR A 36 11.77 -9.37 -15.68
C THR A 36 11.22 -9.72 -17.06
N TYR A 37 11.16 -8.73 -17.93
CA TYR A 37 10.75 -8.86 -19.32
C TYR A 37 11.94 -8.61 -20.25
N TYR A 38 11.99 -9.39 -21.32
CA TYR A 38 12.97 -9.34 -22.39
C TYR A 38 12.27 -8.98 -23.68
N TRP A 39 12.90 -8.14 -24.49
CA TRP A 39 12.32 -7.73 -25.75
C TRP A 39 13.37 -7.33 -26.78
N LYS A 40 13.00 -7.47 -28.05
CA LYS A 40 13.75 -6.99 -29.19
C LYS A 40 12.81 -6.67 -30.35
N VAL A 41 13.28 -5.85 -31.28
CA VAL A 41 12.52 -5.46 -32.48
C VAL A 41 13.29 -5.85 -33.73
N LYS A 42 12.58 -6.34 -34.74
CA LYS A 42 13.12 -6.55 -36.08
C LYS A 42 12.39 -5.65 -37.06
N ALA A 43 13.11 -4.71 -37.67
CA ALA A 43 12.58 -3.86 -38.72
C ALA A 43 12.75 -4.56 -40.08
N VAL A 44 11.73 -4.53 -40.92
CA VAL A 44 11.68 -5.17 -42.25
C VAL A 44 11.17 -4.15 -43.27
N ASP A 45 11.94 -3.91 -44.34
CA ASP A 45 11.52 -3.03 -45.43
C ASP A 45 10.69 -3.76 -46.48
N SER A 46 10.15 -3.01 -47.45
CA SER A 46 9.32 -3.57 -48.52
C SER A 46 10.06 -4.45 -49.52
N TYR A 47 11.39 -4.47 -49.49
CA TYR A 47 12.23 -5.31 -50.33
C TYR A 47 12.71 -6.57 -49.59
N GLY A 48 12.30 -6.75 -48.33
CA GLY A 48 12.64 -7.89 -47.48
C GLY A 48 13.96 -7.74 -46.73
N ALA A 49 14.63 -6.58 -46.81
CA ALA A 49 15.81 -6.32 -45.98
C ALA A 49 15.37 -6.14 -44.52
N ALA A 50 16.12 -6.73 -43.58
CA ALA A 50 15.77 -6.71 -42.18
C ALA A 50 16.97 -6.44 -41.26
N THR A 51 16.71 -5.71 -40.18
CA THR A 51 17.69 -5.40 -39.13
C THR A 51 17.07 -5.68 -37.77
N GLU A 52 17.80 -6.38 -36.91
CA GLU A 52 17.38 -6.68 -35.54
C GLU A 52 18.08 -5.74 -34.54
N SER A 53 17.36 -5.37 -33.49
CA SER A 53 17.92 -4.67 -32.35
C SER A 53 18.71 -5.62 -31.43
N PRO A 54 19.51 -5.09 -30.49
CA PRO A 54 19.95 -5.85 -29.33
C PRO A 54 18.75 -6.40 -28.53
N LEU A 55 19.03 -7.43 -27.71
CA LEU A 55 18.09 -7.87 -26.68
C LEU A 55 18.13 -6.90 -25.52
N TRP A 56 16.98 -6.32 -25.19
CA TRP A 56 16.81 -5.45 -24.02
C TRP A 56 16.04 -6.19 -22.93
N MET A 57 16.22 -5.72 -21.69
CA MET A 57 15.44 -6.20 -20.56
C MET A 57 15.13 -5.09 -19.58
N PHE A 58 14.00 -5.22 -18.88
CA PHE A 58 13.65 -4.41 -17.72
C PHE A 58 12.89 -5.27 -16.70
N THR A 59 12.85 -4.81 -15.45
CA THR A 59 12.07 -5.45 -14.39
C THR A 59 11.00 -4.49 -13.92
N THR A 60 9.75 -4.94 -13.88
CA THR A 60 8.65 -4.15 -13.32
C THR A 60 8.85 -3.95 -11.82
N LYS A 61 8.35 -2.83 -11.28
CA LYS A 61 8.41 -2.59 -9.84
C LYS A 61 7.61 -3.65 -9.08
N GLN A 62 8.07 -3.96 -7.86
CA GLN A 62 7.25 -4.66 -6.89
C GLN A 62 6.33 -3.64 -6.22
N GLU A 63 5.02 -3.84 -6.26
CA GLU A 63 4.14 -3.05 -5.41
C GLU A 63 4.14 -3.63 -4.00
N LYS A 64 4.05 -2.73 -3.02
CA LYS A 64 4.05 -3.11 -1.61
C LYS A 64 3.12 -2.16 -0.86
N ALA A 65 2.30 -2.71 0.04
CA ALA A 65 1.59 -1.93 1.03
C ALA A 65 2.57 -1.43 2.10
N ILE A 66 2.41 -0.17 2.50
CA ILE A 66 3.22 0.43 3.57
C ILE A 66 2.22 1.04 4.55
N ILE A 67 2.11 0.42 5.72
CA ILE A 67 1.16 0.87 6.74
C ILE A 67 1.86 1.84 7.67
N GLU A 68 1.26 3.00 7.84
CA GLU A 68 1.74 4.06 8.73
C GLU A 68 0.62 4.53 9.65
N LEU A 69 0.99 4.95 10.85
CA LEU A 69 0.10 5.57 11.82
C LEU A 69 0.40 7.07 11.83
N THR A 70 -0.41 7.85 11.12
CA THR A 70 -0.07 9.24 10.78
C THR A 70 -0.60 10.23 11.80
N GLU A 71 -1.76 9.94 12.38
CA GLU A 71 -2.40 10.82 13.36
C GLU A 71 -2.97 10.03 14.54
N MET A 72 -2.94 10.65 15.72
CA MET A 72 -3.67 10.19 16.89
C MET A 72 -4.31 11.39 17.57
N THR A 73 -5.64 11.38 17.65
CA THR A 73 -6.46 12.46 18.19
C THR A 73 -7.30 11.96 19.36
N GLY A 74 -7.60 12.87 20.28
CA GLY A 74 -8.36 12.60 21.50
C GLY A 74 -9.68 13.36 21.55
N GLY A 75 -10.54 12.99 22.50
CA GLY A 75 -11.84 13.59 22.76
C GLY A 75 -12.64 12.73 23.73
N PHE A 76 -13.79 12.20 23.28
CA PHE A 76 -14.51 11.16 24.03
C PHE A 76 -13.79 9.81 24.06
N GLY A 77 -12.85 9.61 23.14
CA GLY A 77 -12.03 8.42 22.97
C GLY A 77 -10.70 8.77 22.35
N VAL A 78 -9.99 7.76 21.86
CA VAL A 78 -8.82 7.97 21.01
C VAL A 78 -9.13 7.41 19.62
N SER A 79 -8.85 8.23 18.61
CA SER A 79 -8.89 7.84 17.20
C SER A 79 -7.48 7.87 16.64
N VAL A 80 -7.14 6.88 15.83
CA VAL A 80 -5.85 6.78 15.13
C VAL A 80 -6.12 6.66 13.65
N LEU A 81 -5.44 7.48 12.85
CA LEU A 81 -5.51 7.39 11.40
C LEU A 81 -4.43 6.40 10.92
N ILE A 82 -4.88 5.29 10.36
CA ILE A 82 -4.03 4.28 9.71
C ILE A 82 -4.03 4.58 8.22
N SER A 83 -2.86 4.75 7.62
CA SER A 83 -2.71 5.09 6.20
C SER A 83 -1.89 4.04 5.47
N ASN A 84 -2.30 3.67 4.27
CA ASN A 84 -1.49 2.89 3.34
C ASN A 84 -0.77 3.84 2.39
N THR A 85 0.50 4.14 2.65
CA THR A 85 1.35 4.99 1.80
C THR A 85 2.07 4.20 0.70
N GLY A 86 1.86 2.88 0.65
CA GLY A 86 2.40 1.98 -0.34
C GLY A 86 1.65 2.03 -1.67
N THR A 87 2.16 1.28 -2.65
CA THR A 87 1.59 1.22 -4.01
C THR A 87 0.71 -0.01 -4.25
N ALA A 88 0.64 -0.94 -3.29
CA ALA A 88 -0.30 -2.06 -3.33
C ALA A 88 -1.37 -1.88 -2.27
N ASP A 89 -2.55 -2.44 -2.52
CA ASP A 89 -3.61 -2.55 -1.52
C ASP A 89 -3.17 -3.47 -0.37
N ALA A 90 -3.67 -3.17 0.82
CA ALA A 90 -3.44 -3.95 2.02
C ALA A 90 -4.73 -4.67 2.43
N GLU A 91 -4.64 -5.96 2.69
CA GLU A 91 -5.76 -6.76 3.17
C GLU A 91 -5.54 -7.15 4.63
N GLN A 92 -6.62 -7.24 5.39
CA GLN A 92 -6.63 -7.74 6.77
C GLN A 92 -5.62 -7.00 7.67
N VAL A 93 -5.62 -5.67 7.61
CA VAL A 93 -4.71 -4.82 8.39
C VAL A 93 -5.13 -4.85 9.86
N GLN A 94 -4.40 -5.65 10.64
CA GLN A 94 -4.63 -5.77 12.08
C GLN A 94 -4.02 -4.60 12.83
N TRP A 95 -4.79 -4.06 13.77
CA TRP A 95 -4.36 -2.95 14.61
C TRP A 95 -4.64 -3.23 16.08
N THR A 96 -3.85 -2.61 16.95
CA THR A 96 -4.03 -2.64 18.40
C THR A 96 -3.86 -1.24 18.98
N LEU A 97 -4.71 -0.88 19.94
CA LEU A 97 -4.57 0.31 20.78
C LEU A 97 -4.45 -0.15 22.23
N GLU A 98 -3.29 0.05 22.84
CA GLU A 98 -3.06 -0.20 24.26
C GLU A 98 -3.14 1.11 25.03
N VAL A 99 -3.94 1.12 26.11
CA VAL A 99 -4.15 2.28 26.98
C VAL A 99 -3.71 1.91 28.38
N ASN A 100 -2.65 2.58 28.86
CA ASN A 100 -2.06 2.36 30.17
C ASN A 100 -2.15 3.64 31.03
N GLY A 101 -2.18 3.51 32.36
CA GLY A 101 -2.12 4.64 33.30
C GLY A 101 -3.41 4.85 34.10
N GLY A 102 -4.05 6.00 33.95
CA GLY A 102 -5.24 6.38 34.69
C GLY A 102 -4.96 6.76 36.15
N LEU A 103 -6.02 6.98 36.92
CA LEU A 103 -5.96 7.37 38.32
C LEU A 103 -5.29 6.22 39.10
N PHE A 104 -4.15 6.52 39.72
CA PHE A 104 -3.27 5.56 40.39
C PHE A 104 -2.51 4.59 39.47
N GLY A 105 -2.53 4.77 38.14
CA GLY A 105 -1.72 3.96 37.22
C GLY A 105 -2.22 2.52 37.02
N LEU A 106 -3.47 2.22 37.38
CA LEU A 106 -4.04 0.87 37.34
C LEU A 106 -4.78 0.53 36.04
N LEU A 107 -4.99 1.50 35.15
CA LEU A 107 -5.59 1.27 33.85
C LEU A 107 -4.61 0.51 32.96
N LYS A 108 -5.07 -0.63 32.45
CA LYS A 108 -4.45 -1.38 31.35
C LYS A 108 -5.56 -1.96 30.50
N LYS A 109 -5.80 -1.37 29.33
CA LYS A 109 -6.82 -1.80 28.37
C LYS A 109 -6.20 -1.99 27.00
N THR A 110 -6.74 -2.94 26.26
CA THR A 110 -6.33 -3.24 24.89
C THR A 110 -7.56 -3.28 24.01
N PHE A 111 -7.51 -2.56 22.89
CA PHE A 111 -8.51 -2.57 21.84
C PHE A 111 -7.84 -3.12 20.58
N THR A 112 -8.54 -3.95 19.82
CA THR A 112 -8.01 -4.55 18.60
C THR A 112 -9.07 -4.53 17.53
N GLY A 113 -8.64 -4.63 16.28
CA GLY A 113 -9.53 -4.82 15.16
C GLY A 113 -8.77 -5.13 13.89
N THR A 114 -9.53 -5.19 12.80
CA THR A 114 -9.01 -5.47 11.47
C THR A 114 -9.71 -4.53 10.51
N ILE A 115 -8.93 -3.87 9.66
CA ILE A 115 -9.43 -3.22 8.46
C ILE A 115 -9.36 -4.26 7.35
N ASP A 116 -10.51 -4.66 6.83
CA ASP A 116 -10.59 -5.78 5.89
C ASP A 116 -9.79 -5.52 4.62
N HIS A 117 -9.90 -4.30 4.09
CA HIS A 117 -9.23 -3.83 2.89
C HIS A 117 -8.88 -2.35 3.03
N LEU A 118 -7.62 -1.99 2.75
CA LEU A 118 -7.12 -0.62 2.73
C LEU A 118 -6.33 -0.37 1.45
N ALA A 119 -6.98 0.26 0.48
CA ALA A 119 -6.41 0.55 -0.83
C ALA A 119 -5.13 1.40 -0.74
N SER A 120 -4.28 1.31 -1.77
CA SER A 120 -3.11 2.18 -1.93
C SER A 120 -3.50 3.66 -1.86
N GLY A 121 -2.82 4.42 -1.01
CA GLY A 121 -3.08 5.85 -0.78
C GLY A 121 -4.30 6.14 0.10
N ALA A 122 -5.04 5.14 0.56
CA ALA A 122 -6.19 5.32 1.43
C ALA A 122 -5.79 5.39 2.92
N SER A 123 -6.69 5.96 3.71
CA SER A 123 -6.57 6.01 5.17
C SER A 123 -7.89 5.66 5.83
N GLU A 124 -7.84 5.03 7.00
CA GLU A 124 -9.00 4.70 7.82
C GLU A 124 -8.76 5.05 9.29
N SER A 125 -9.79 5.56 9.95
CA SER A 125 -9.74 5.87 11.38
C SER A 125 -10.20 4.67 12.20
N VAL A 126 -9.34 4.22 13.12
CA VAL A 126 -9.70 3.22 14.13
C VAL A 126 -9.82 3.90 15.49
N SER A 127 -10.68 3.39 16.37
CA SER A 127 -10.90 4.06 17.66
C SER A 127 -11.11 3.09 18.80
N THR A 128 -10.85 3.59 20.01
CA THR A 128 -11.19 2.91 21.26
C THR A 128 -12.68 3.03 21.62
N GLY A 129 -13.47 3.77 20.82
CA GLY A 129 -14.79 4.24 21.25
C GLY A 129 -14.69 5.19 22.46
N ILE A 130 -15.80 5.36 23.18
CA ILE A 130 -15.82 6.23 24.35
C ILE A 130 -15.02 5.60 25.50
N MET A 131 -14.11 6.36 26.11
CA MET A 131 -13.33 5.90 27.26
C MET A 131 -13.61 6.73 28.51
N PHE A 132 -14.08 6.08 29.57
CA PHE A 132 -14.28 6.69 30.88
C PHE A 132 -13.13 6.41 31.84
N GLY A 133 -12.78 7.43 32.63
CA GLY A 133 -11.72 7.36 33.62
C GLY A 133 -11.19 8.75 33.96
N LEU A 134 -10.22 8.79 34.87
CA LEU A 134 -9.53 10.00 35.30
C LEU A 134 -8.03 9.74 35.27
N GLY A 135 -7.23 10.78 35.09
CA GLY A 135 -5.77 10.73 35.25
C GLY A 135 -4.99 10.62 33.94
N LYS A 136 -3.67 10.70 34.05
CA LYS A 136 -2.76 10.62 32.91
C LYS A 136 -2.79 9.21 32.31
N ILE A 137 -2.86 9.13 30.99
CA ILE A 137 -2.81 7.87 30.25
C ILE A 137 -1.73 7.95 29.18
N GLN A 138 -1.16 6.81 28.86
CA GLN A 138 -0.33 6.61 27.67
C GLN A 138 -1.07 5.66 26.75
N ILE A 139 -1.16 6.03 25.48
CA ILE A 139 -1.76 5.21 24.44
C ILE A 139 -0.67 4.83 23.45
N THR A 140 -0.57 3.54 23.16
CA THR A 140 0.31 3.00 22.12
C THR A 140 -0.55 2.31 21.09
N ALA A 141 -0.53 2.82 19.86
CA ALA A 141 -1.14 2.22 18.70
C ALA A 141 -0.09 1.42 17.92
N THR A 142 -0.46 0.23 17.46
CA THR A 142 0.38 -0.62 16.61
C THR A 142 -0.42 -1.17 15.44
N SER A 143 0.24 -1.31 14.28
CA SER A 143 -0.30 -1.97 13.10
C SER A 143 0.86 -2.49 12.24
N GLY A 144 1.03 -3.81 12.16
CA GLY A 144 2.26 -4.40 11.62
C GLY A 144 3.51 -3.90 12.37
N ASP A 145 4.49 -3.40 11.63
CA ASP A 145 5.71 -2.80 12.21
C ASP A 145 5.54 -1.33 12.65
N ALA A 146 4.42 -0.68 12.27
CA ALA A 146 4.18 0.71 12.62
C ALA A 146 3.71 0.84 14.08
N THR A 147 4.28 1.82 14.79
CA THR A 147 3.93 2.12 16.18
C THR A 147 3.83 3.63 16.39
N LEU A 148 2.79 4.07 17.10
CA LEU A 148 2.59 5.47 17.47
C LEU A 148 2.15 5.55 18.93
N THR A 149 2.92 6.27 19.76
CA THR A 149 2.62 6.45 21.17
C THR A 149 2.34 7.92 21.48
N LYS A 150 1.29 8.20 22.25
CA LYS A 150 1.02 9.53 22.82
C LYS A 150 0.60 9.44 24.27
N GLU A 151 0.89 10.50 25.01
CA GLU A 151 0.36 10.71 26.36
C GLU A 151 -0.81 11.69 26.32
N GLY A 152 -1.74 11.51 27.24
CA GLY A 152 -2.92 12.35 27.38
C GLY A 152 -3.49 12.29 28.79
N ILE A 153 -4.62 12.95 28.97
CA ILE A 153 -5.38 12.92 30.23
C ILE A 153 -6.77 12.40 29.91
N GLN A 154 -7.18 11.36 30.62
CA GLN A 154 -8.55 10.90 30.60
C GLN A 154 -9.38 11.73 31.57
N PHE A 155 -10.54 12.19 31.12
CA PHE A 155 -11.45 12.98 31.94
C PHE A 155 -12.91 12.52 31.75
N PHE A 156 -13.68 12.48 32.83
CA PHE A 156 -15.10 12.12 32.77
C PHE A 156 -15.92 13.28 32.18
N VAL A 157 -16.76 13.01 31.17
CA VAL A 157 -17.78 13.98 30.72
C VAL A 157 -19.13 13.57 31.29
N PHE A 158 -19.73 14.44 32.10
CA PHE A 158 -21.10 14.30 32.60
C PHE A 158 -22.09 14.62 31.46
N THR A 159 -23.04 13.73 31.18
CA THR A 159 -24.21 14.04 30.34
C THR A 159 -25.48 13.74 31.12
N SER A 160 -26.28 14.77 31.39
CA SER A 160 -27.61 14.62 31.98
C SER A 160 -28.59 14.16 30.92
N LEU A 161 -29.36 13.12 31.19
CA LEU A 161 -30.57 12.81 30.42
C LEU A 161 -31.73 13.62 31.00
N SER A 162 -32.43 14.37 30.14
CA SER A 162 -33.71 15.01 30.44
C SER A 162 -34.84 13.99 30.48
#